data_AF-A0A160P8I0-F1
#
_entry.id   AF-A0A160P8I0-F1
#
_cell.length_a   1.000
_cell.length_b   1.000
_cell.length_c   1.000
_cell.angle_alpha   90.00
_cell.angle_beta   90.00
_cell.angle_gamma   90.00
#
_symmetry.space_group_name_H-M   'P 1'
#
loop_
_entity.id
_entity.type
_entity.pdbx_description
1 polymer ?
#
loop_
_entity_poly.entity_id
_entity_poly.type
_entity_poly.pdbx_seq_one_letter_code
_entity_poly.pdbx_strand_id
1 'polypeptide(L)'
;MSGLDVDTEGLGQGGENLDQVAQYIKLVRDDYLDKITSYHGCWGTGEFGEAFAQKYLPALEDTKAGLDELGKALNGSAQSLRDASADFGNLQDDILNHLNGGNGRR
;
A
#
# COMPACT_ATOMS: atom_id res chain seq x y z
N MET A 1 2.93 24.14 25.34
CA MET A 1 1.63 24.41 24.72
C MET A 1 1.20 23.13 24.04
N SER A 2 0.02 22.64 24.37
CA SER A 2 -0.53 21.33 24.01
C SER A 2 -1.53 21.46 22.85
N GLY A 3 -1.50 20.53 21.89
CA GLY A 3 -2.71 20.20 21.11
C GLY A 3 -2.56 20.01 19.60
N LEU A 4 -1.47 20.45 18.96
CA LEU A 4 -1.35 20.47 17.50
C LEU A 4 0.08 20.20 16.99
N ASP A 5 0.85 19.39 17.70
CA ASP A 5 2.16 18.97 17.19
C ASP A 5 1.96 17.67 16.41
N VAL A 6 1.72 17.81 15.10
CA VAL A 6 1.65 16.66 14.20
C VAL A 6 3.07 16.30 13.82
N ASP A 7 3.49 15.09 14.18
CA ASP A 7 4.79 14.53 13.84
C ASP A 7 4.85 14.19 12.34
N THR A 8 5.20 15.19 11.54
CA THR A 8 5.31 15.08 10.08
C THR A 8 6.41 14.09 9.69
N GLU A 9 7.53 14.06 10.41
CA GLU A 9 8.60 13.07 10.19
C GLU A 9 8.08 11.65 10.42
N GLY A 10 7.35 11.41 11.51
CA GLY A 10 6.72 10.13 11.80
C GLY A 10 5.68 9.71 10.76
N LEU A 11 4.90 10.64 10.23
CA LEU A 11 3.97 10.38 9.12
C LEU A 11 4.69 10.02 7.82
N GLY A 12 5.73 10.77 7.46
CA GLY A 12 6.57 10.49 6.29
C GLY A 12 7.21 9.10 6.38
N GLN A 13 7.80 8.79 7.54
CA GLN A 13 8.40 7.48 7.80
C GLN A 13 7.36 6.35 7.82
N GLY A 14 6.15 6.61 8.35
CA GLY A 14 5.03 5.70 8.28
C GLY A 14 4.63 5.37 6.83
N GLY A 15 4.60 6.39 5.97
CA GLY A 15 4.38 6.21 4.53
C GLY A 15 5.45 5.34 3.86
N GLU A 16 6.74 5.59 4.14
CA GLU A 16 7.84 4.76 3.62
C GLU A 16 7.76 3.30 4.09
N ASN A 17 7.45 3.07 5.37
CA ASN A 17 7.31 1.73 5.92
C ASN A 17 6.15 0.98 5.26
N LEU A 18 5.01 1.63 5.02
CA LEU A 18 3.88 1.02 4.32
C LEU A 18 4.22 0.70 2.86
N ASP A 19 5.00 1.55 2.19
CA ASP A 19 5.49 1.28 0.84
C ASP A 19 6.38 0.02 0.81
N GLN A 20 7.27 -0.15 1.79
CA GLN A 20 8.09 -1.36 1.91
C GLN A 20 7.24 -2.61 2.11
N VAL A 21 6.20 -2.53 2.94
CA VAL A 21 5.23 -3.63 3.14
C VAL A 21 4.47 -3.93 1.85
N ALA A 22 4.05 -2.91 1.11
CA ALA A 22 3.37 -3.07 -0.18
C ALA A 22 4.28 -3.76 -1.22
N GLN A 23 5.55 -3.37 -1.28
CA GLN A 23 6.55 -4.01 -2.14
C GLN A 23 6.76 -5.47 -1.76
N TYR A 24 6.86 -5.78 -0.47
CA TYR A 24 7.00 -7.16 -0.01
C TYR A 24 5.78 -8.01 -0.38
N ILE A 25 4.57 -7.50 -0.18
CA ILE A 25 3.33 -8.21 -0.55
C ILE A 25 3.25 -8.42 -2.05
N LYS A 26 3.71 -7.46 -2.86
CA LYS A 26 3.80 -7.64 -4.31
C LYS A 26 4.75 -8.79 -4.68
N LEU A 27 5.91 -8.89 -4.04
CA LEU A 27 6.84 -10.01 -4.26
C LEU A 27 6.22 -11.35 -3.87
N VAL A 28 5.54 -11.41 -2.72
CA VAL A 28 4.83 -12.63 -2.28
C VAL A 28 3.70 -13.00 -3.24
N ARG A 29 2.95 -12.01 -3.74
CA ARG A 29 1.92 -12.22 -4.77
C ARG A 29 2.53 -12.79 -6.04
N ASP A 30 3.59 -12.18 -6.54
CA ASP A 30 4.23 -12.60 -7.79
C ASP A 30 4.79 -14.04 -7.66
N ASP A 31 5.44 -14.37 -6.54
CA ASP A 31 5.90 -15.73 -6.25
C ASP A 31 4.74 -16.74 -6.13
N TYR A 32 3.63 -16.36 -5.50
CA TYR A 32 2.42 -17.19 -5.42
C TYR A 32 1.83 -17.47 -6.82
N LEU A 33 1.69 -16.41 -7.63
CA LEU A 33 1.15 -16.51 -8.99
C LEU A 33 2.07 -17.32 -9.90
N ASP A 34 3.39 -17.16 -9.80
CA ASP A 34 4.35 -17.96 -10.57
C ASP A 34 4.26 -19.43 -10.19
N LYS A 35 4.22 -19.74 -8.89
CA LYS A 35 4.08 -21.12 -8.42
C LYS A 35 2.80 -21.75 -8.93
N ILE A 36 1.67 -21.06 -8.81
CA ILE A 36 0.40 -21.68 -9.16
C ILE A 36 0.17 -21.78 -10.67
N THR A 37 0.68 -20.83 -11.45
CA THR A 37 0.68 -20.91 -12.92
C THR A 37 1.66 -21.97 -13.43
N SER A 38 2.74 -22.27 -12.70
CA SER A 38 3.62 -23.41 -13.03
C SER A 38 2.93 -24.77 -12.87
N TYR A 39 1.91 -24.86 -12.02
CA TYR A 39 1.07 -26.06 -11.87
C TYR A 39 -0.10 -26.12 -12.85
N HIS A 40 -0.40 -25.04 -13.59
CA HIS A 40 -1.46 -25.04 -14.59
C HIS A 40 -1.16 -26.08 -15.67
N GLY A 41 -1.89 -27.19 -15.65
CA GLY A 41 -1.74 -28.30 -16.59
C GLY A 41 -1.29 -29.62 -15.96
N CYS A 42 -0.94 -29.66 -14.67
CA CYS A 42 -0.59 -30.92 -14.00
C CYS A 42 -1.81 -31.85 -13.79
N TRP A 43 -3.03 -31.33 -14.01
CA TRP A 43 -4.29 -32.04 -13.89
C TRP A 43 -4.66 -32.89 -15.13
N GLY A 44 -3.91 -32.75 -16.24
CA GLY A 44 -4.19 -33.44 -17.51
C GLY A 44 -5.24 -32.73 -18.37
N THR A 45 -5.31 -33.09 -19.66
CA THR A 45 -6.21 -32.47 -20.66
C THR A 45 -7.49 -33.30 -20.93
N GLY A 46 -7.75 -34.32 -20.11
CA GLY A 46 -8.97 -35.12 -20.19
C GLY A 46 -10.07 -34.59 -19.29
N GLU A 47 -11.26 -35.19 -19.38
CA GLU A 47 -12.46 -34.79 -18.63
C GLU A 47 -12.23 -34.65 -17.11
N PHE A 48 -11.42 -35.53 -16.51
CA PHE A 48 -11.04 -35.43 -15.09
C PHE A 48 -10.17 -34.21 -14.78
N GLY A 49 -9.25 -33.85 -15.68
CA GLY A 49 -8.39 -32.68 -15.52
C GLY A 49 -9.16 -31.37 -15.69
N GLU A 50 -10.10 -31.34 -16.64
CA GLU A 50 -11.01 -30.21 -16.82
C GLU A 50 -11.94 -30.02 -15.62
N ALA A 51 -12.54 -31.10 -15.10
CA ALA A 51 -13.41 -31.04 -13.92
C ALA A 51 -12.63 -30.61 -12.66
N PHE A 52 -11.39 -31.07 -12.51
CA PHE A 52 -10.52 -30.64 -11.41
C PHE A 52 -10.17 -29.15 -11.55
N ALA A 53 -9.78 -28.70 -12.75
CA ALA A 53 -9.51 -27.29 -13.01
C ALA A 53 -10.73 -26.41 -12.69
N GLN A 54 -11.93 -26.77 -13.14
CA GLN A 54 -13.15 -26.00 -12.85
C GLN A 54 -13.44 -25.86 -11.35
N LYS A 55 -13.05 -26.84 -10.53
CA LYS A 55 -13.25 -26.80 -9.08
C LYS A 55 -12.22 -25.91 -8.36
N TYR A 56 -10.96 -25.90 -8.82
CA TYR A 56 -9.86 -25.27 -8.10
C TYR A 56 -9.47 -23.88 -8.63
N LEU A 57 -9.66 -23.62 -9.93
CA LEU A 57 -9.34 -22.32 -10.54
C LEU A 57 -10.13 -21.13 -9.96
N PRO A 58 -11.42 -21.26 -9.58
CA PRO A 58 -12.15 -20.12 -9.02
C PRO A 58 -11.53 -19.56 -7.74
N ALA A 59 -11.17 -20.43 -6.77
CA ALA A 59 -10.53 -20.01 -5.51
C ALA A 59 -9.16 -19.34 -5.74
N LEU A 60 -8.52 -19.71 -6.84
CA LEU A 60 -7.24 -19.18 -7.30
C LEU A 60 -7.39 -17.74 -7.83
N GLU A 61 -8.38 -17.53 -8.69
CA GLU A 61 -8.73 -16.19 -9.17
C GLU A 61 -9.17 -15.27 -8.02
N ASP A 62 -9.94 -15.79 -7.06
CA ASP A 62 -10.32 -15.04 -5.85
C ASP A 62 -9.10 -14.61 -5.03
N THR A 63 -8.12 -15.51 -4.87
CA THR A 63 -6.88 -15.22 -4.14
C THR A 63 -6.06 -14.15 -4.87
N LYS A 64 -5.94 -14.25 -6.19
CA LYS A 64 -5.27 -13.25 -7.02
C LYS A 64 -5.92 -11.87 -6.90
N ALA A 65 -7.24 -11.81 -7.01
CA ALA A 65 -7.99 -10.56 -6.84
C ALA A 65 -7.79 -9.96 -5.44
N GLY A 66 -7.85 -10.78 -4.39
CA GLY A 66 -7.62 -10.33 -3.02
C GLY A 66 -6.22 -9.74 -2.79
N LEU A 67 -5.19 -10.36 -3.36
CA LEU A 67 -3.80 -9.86 -3.27
C LEU A 67 -3.61 -8.56 -4.04
N ASP A 68 -4.26 -8.41 -5.20
CA ASP A 68 -4.24 -7.16 -5.98
C ASP A 68 -4.91 -6.01 -5.23
N GLU A 69 -6.08 -6.25 -4.62
CA GLU A 69 -6.77 -5.24 -3.81
C GLU A 69 -5.98 -4.87 -2.55
N LEU A 70 -5.34 -5.84 -1.89
CA LEU A 70 -4.46 -5.58 -0.74
C LEU A 70 -3.28 -4.69 -1.15
N GLY A 71 -2.63 -4.97 -2.29
CA GLY A 71 -1.53 -4.15 -2.80
C GLY A 71 -1.95 -2.72 -3.09
N LYS A 72 -3.13 -2.51 -3.69
CA LYS A 72 -3.69 -1.17 -3.94
C LYS A 72 -3.99 -0.43 -2.64
N ALA A 73 -4.61 -1.10 -1.67
CA ALA A 73 -4.97 -0.51 -0.38
C ALA A 73 -3.73 -0.04 0.39
N LEU A 74 -2.66 -0.82 0.39
CA LEU A 74 -1.40 -0.46 1.05
C LEU A 74 -0.72 0.74 0.39
N ASN A 75 -0.63 0.76 -0.95
CA ASN A 75 -0.10 1.91 -1.67
C ASN A 75 -0.94 3.19 -1.41
N GLY A 76 -2.26 3.05 -1.38
CA GLY A 76 -3.16 4.16 -1.04
C GLY A 76 -2.92 4.69 0.37
N SER A 77 -2.78 3.80 1.36
CA SER A 77 -2.48 4.19 2.73
C SER A 77 -1.11 4.85 2.86
N ALA A 78 -0.09 4.35 2.16
CA ALA A 78 1.25 4.94 2.15
C ALA A 78 1.22 6.36 1.57
N GLN A 79 0.51 6.54 0.45
CA GLN A 79 0.32 7.85 -0.17
C GLN A 79 -0.40 8.82 0.77
N SER A 80 -1.50 8.41 1.42
CA SER A 80 -2.22 9.28 2.35
C SER A 80 -1.35 9.73 3.53
N LEU A 81 -0.44 8.89 4.03
CA LEU A 81 0.50 9.30 5.10
C LEU A 81 1.52 10.32 4.60
N ARG A 82 2.02 10.17 3.37
CA ARG A 82 2.94 11.15 2.75
C ARG A 82 2.26 12.48 2.49
N ASP A 83 1.03 12.44 1.96
CA ASP A 83 0.24 13.64 1.68
C ASP A 83 -0.05 14.38 3.00
N ALA A 84 -0.46 13.65 4.05
CA ALA A 84 -0.65 14.23 5.38
C ALA A 84 0.65 14.86 5.92
N SER A 85 1.79 14.16 5.80
CA SER A 85 3.09 14.71 6.20
C SER A 85 3.41 16.02 5.48
N ALA A 86 3.14 16.11 4.18
CA ALA A 86 3.40 17.31 3.38
C ALA A 86 2.46 18.46 3.76
N ASP A 87 1.16 18.18 3.89
CA ASP A 87 0.15 19.19 4.23
C ASP A 87 0.40 19.80 5.61
N PHE A 88 0.71 18.96 6.61
CA PHE A 88 1.02 19.45 7.96
C PHE A 88 2.37 20.18 8.04
N GLY A 89 3.36 19.77 7.24
CA GLY A 89 4.64 20.48 7.14
C GLY A 89 4.45 21.89 6.59
N ASN A 90 3.73 22.02 5.47
CA ASN A 90 3.41 23.32 4.86
C ASN A 90 2.61 24.22 5.82
N LEU A 91 1.64 23.66 6.55
CA LEU A 91 0.86 24.40 7.53
C LEU A 91 1.73 24.94 8.68
N GLN A 92 2.69 24.14 9.18
CA GLN A 92 3.64 24.61 10.19
C GLN A 92 4.50 25.76 9.68
N ASP A 93 5.04 25.64 8.46
CA ASP A 93 5.86 26.69 7.85
C ASP A 93 5.08 28.00 7.66
N ASP A 94 3.83 27.93 7.19
CA ASP A 94 2.96 29.09 7.04
C ASP A 94 2.70 29.80 8.38
N ILE A 95 2.44 29.04 9.45
CA ILE A 95 2.24 29.59 10.79
C ILE A 95 3.53 30.26 11.30
N LEU A 96 4.67 29.61 11.15
CA LEU A 96 5.97 30.16 11.57
C LEU A 96 6.32 31.44 10.81
N ASN A 97 6.06 31.47 9.50
CA ASN A 97 6.28 32.65 8.66
C ASN A 97 5.37 33.82 9.07
N HIS A 98 4.10 33.56 9.38
CA HIS A 98 3.17 34.57 9.89
C HIS A 98 3.60 35.12 11.26
N LEU A 99 4.09 34.28 12.17
CA LEU A 99 4.56 34.69 13.49
C LEU A 99 5.85 35.53 13.40
N ASN A 100 6.80 35.14 12.55
CA ASN A 100 8.05 35.87 12.35
C ASN A 100 7.86 37.19 11.59
N GLY A 101 6.93 37.25 10.63
CA GLY A 101 6.59 38.47 9.90
C GLY A 101 5.87 39.53 10.75
N GLY A 102 5.17 39.12 11.82
CA GLY A 102 4.46 40.02 12.73
C GLY A 102 5.36 40.73 13.77
N ASN A 103 6.51 40.14 14.11
CA ASN A 103 7.40 40.66 15.16
C ASN A 103 8.44 41.69 14.66
N GLY A 104 8.55 41.92 13.34
CA GLY A 104 9.49 42.89 12.74
C GLY A 104 8.98 44.33 12.64
N ARG A 105 7.79 44.63 13.18
CA ARG A 105 7.18 45.99 13.17
C ARG A 105 6.91 46.49 14.59
N ARG A 106 7.96 46.71 15.38
CA ARG A 106 7.91 47.59 16.56
C ARG A 106 9.22 48.35 16.72
#